data_AF-A4NX01-F1
#
_entry.id   AF-A4NX01-F1
#
_cell.length_a   1.000
_cell.length_b   1.000
_cell.length_c   1.000
_cell.angle_alpha   90.00
_cell.angle_beta   90.00
_cell.angle_gamma   90.00
#
_symmetry.space_group_name_H-M   'P 1'
#
loop_
_entity.id
_entity.type
_entity.pdbx_description
1 polymer ?
#
loop_
_entity_poly.entity_id
_entity_poly.type
_entity_poly.pdbx_seq_one_letter_code
_entity_poly.pdbx_strand_id
1 'polypeptide(L)'
;MSNTNRTILVTGGAGFIGSALVRYFLEKTHNKIVNIDKLTYAGNLASLKTVENHPRYAFVQADICDTKALSYIFAQYQPDAVIHLAAESHVDRSINASSEFIQTNIVGTYCLLESTLDYWHRLDNQKKIQLPILTYFHR
;
A
#
# COMPACT_ATOMS: atom_id res chain seq x y z
N MET A 1 -16.87 11.23 -16.85
CA MET A 1 -15.94 10.63 -15.85
C MET A 1 -15.08 9.63 -16.59
N SER A 2 -13.76 9.85 -16.70
CA SER A 2 -12.89 8.94 -17.45
C SER A 2 -12.84 7.58 -16.75
N ASN A 3 -13.35 6.56 -17.44
CA ASN A 3 -13.47 5.20 -16.94
C ASN A 3 -12.11 4.48 -17.03
N THR A 4 -11.14 4.94 -16.22
CA THR A 4 -9.77 4.39 -16.24
C THR A 4 -9.68 3.20 -15.27
N ASN A 5 -9.39 2.03 -15.83
CA ASN A 5 -9.26 0.77 -15.10
C ASN A 5 -7.81 0.65 -14.58
N ARG A 6 -7.50 1.30 -13.45
CA ARG A 6 -6.13 1.37 -12.91
C ARG A 6 -5.86 0.31 -11.86
N THR A 7 -4.61 -0.11 -11.73
CA THR A 7 -4.13 -0.89 -10.59
C THR A 7 -3.57 0.05 -9.53
N ILE A 8 -4.17 0.06 -8.35
CA ILE A 8 -3.73 0.87 -7.21
C ILE A 8 -3.09 -0.05 -6.17
N LEU A 9 -1.82 0.23 -5.85
CA LEU A 9 -1.13 -0.39 -4.73
C LEU A 9 -1.47 0.37 -3.45
N VAL A 10 -2.01 -0.33 -2.45
CA VAL A 10 -2.29 0.23 -1.12
C VAL A 10 -1.40 -0.50 -0.12
N THR A 11 -0.64 0.22 0.69
CA THR A 11 0.06 -0.39 1.83
C THR A 11 -0.71 -0.10 3.11
N GLY A 12 -0.76 -1.03 4.06
CA GLY A 12 -1.50 -0.87 5.32
C GLY A 12 -3.02 -1.02 5.16
N GLY A 13 -3.47 -1.69 4.09
CA GLY A 13 -4.89 -1.81 3.77
C GLY A 13 -5.67 -2.76 4.67
N ALA A 14 -5.02 -3.51 5.58
CA ALA A 14 -5.71 -4.26 6.63
C ALA A 14 -5.95 -3.43 7.91
N GLY A 15 -5.40 -2.21 7.98
CA GLY A 15 -5.64 -1.27 9.09
C GLY A 15 -6.99 -0.56 9.02
N PHE A 16 -7.26 0.33 9.98
CA PHE A 16 -8.54 1.03 10.11
C PHE A 16 -8.90 1.86 8.86
N ILE A 17 -8.09 2.87 8.53
CA ILE A 17 -8.32 3.73 7.35
C ILE A 17 -8.12 2.94 6.06
N GLY A 18 -7.06 2.13 6.00
CA GLY A 18 -6.70 1.36 4.82
C GLY A 18 -7.82 0.41 4.37
N SER A 19 -8.44 -0.31 5.30
CA SER A 19 -9.52 -1.24 4.95
C SER A 19 -10.77 -0.51 4.46
N ALA A 20 -11.09 0.66 5.02
CA ALA A 20 -12.17 1.50 4.53
C ALA A 20 -11.91 2.00 3.11
N LEU A 21 -10.67 2.43 2.84
CA LEU A 21 -10.25 2.88 1.51
C LEU A 21 -10.33 1.75 0.48
N VAL A 22 -9.84 0.55 0.82
CA VAL A 22 -9.93 -0.64 -0.05
C VAL A 22 -11.38 -0.95 -0.40
N ARG A 23 -12.28 -1.02 0.60
CA ARG A 23 -13.71 -1.28 0.38
C ARG A 23 -14.33 -0.19 -0.50
N TYR A 24 -14.04 1.08 -0.21
CA TYR A 24 -14.53 2.21 -0.98
C TYR A 24 -14.12 2.15 -2.45
N PHE A 25 -12.85 1.89 -2.75
CA PHE A 25 -12.40 1.81 -4.14
C PHE A 25 -13.05 0.66 -4.91
N LEU A 26 -13.19 -0.50 -4.28
CA LEU A 26 -13.83 -1.65 -4.92
C LEU A 26 -15.32 -1.39 -5.18
N GLU A 27 -16.00 -0.68 -4.27
CA GLU A 27 -17.42 -0.34 -4.41
C GLU A 27 -17.67 0.80 -5.41
N LYS A 28 -16.88 1.87 -5.38
CA LYS A 28 -17.17 3.14 -6.07
C LYS A 28 -16.39 3.35 -7.36
N THR A 29 -15.41 2.50 -7.66
CA THR A 29 -14.57 2.64 -8.86
C THR A 29 -14.40 1.31 -9.58
N HIS A 30 -13.85 1.36 -10.80
CA HIS A 30 -13.47 0.16 -11.55
C HIS A 30 -12.03 -0.32 -11.26
N ASN A 31 -11.29 0.37 -10.40
CA ASN A 31 -9.87 0.07 -10.13
C ASN A 31 -9.64 -1.34 -9.56
N LYS A 32 -8.49 -1.92 -9.90
CA LYS A 32 -7.93 -3.09 -9.23
C LYS A 32 -7.13 -2.63 -8.02
N ILE A 33 -7.31 -3.30 -6.88
CA ILE A 33 -6.63 -2.99 -5.64
C ILE A 33 -5.67 -4.12 -5.27
N VAL A 34 -4.41 -3.77 -5.06
CA VAL A 34 -3.37 -4.66 -4.53
C VAL A 34 -3.00 -4.15 -3.16
N ASN A 35 -3.44 -4.86 -2.12
CA ASN A 35 -3.20 -4.51 -0.73
C ASN A 35 -1.95 -5.22 -0.20
N ILE A 36 -0.92 -4.46 0.16
CA ILE A 36 0.24 -4.93 0.92
C ILE A 36 0.01 -4.64 2.40
N ASP A 37 0.12 -5.66 3.24
CA ASP A 37 0.09 -5.45 4.69
C ASP A 37 0.99 -6.47 5.40
N LYS A 38 1.71 -6.04 6.43
CA LYS A 38 2.55 -6.93 7.23
C LYS A 38 1.72 -7.80 8.19
N LEU A 39 0.47 -7.41 8.45
CA LEU A 39 -0.40 -7.95 9.50
C LEU A 39 0.26 -7.84 10.87
N THR A 40 0.66 -6.62 11.23
CA THR A 40 1.06 -6.31 12.61
C THR A 40 -0.17 -6.34 13.53
N TYR A 41 -0.02 -5.95 14.80
CA TYR A 41 -1.12 -5.91 15.76
C TYR A 41 -2.33 -5.07 15.29
N ALA A 42 -2.12 -4.08 14.42
CA ALA A 42 -3.15 -3.20 13.90
C ALA A 42 -3.82 -3.73 12.61
N GLY A 43 -3.23 -4.74 11.97
CA GLY A 43 -3.76 -5.37 10.76
C GLY A 43 -4.84 -6.38 11.10
N ASN A 44 -6.04 -6.22 10.53
CA ASN A 44 -7.14 -7.15 10.76
C ASN A 44 -7.81 -7.54 9.44
N LEU A 45 -7.58 -8.78 8.98
CA LEU A 45 -8.21 -9.33 7.78
C LEU A 45 -9.74 -9.42 7.88
N ALA A 46 -10.31 -9.48 9.09
CA ALA A 46 -11.76 -9.46 9.26
C ALA A 46 -12.39 -8.16 8.72
N SER A 47 -11.65 -7.05 8.76
CA SER A 47 -12.06 -5.77 8.15
C SER A 47 -12.22 -5.86 6.63
N LEU A 48 -11.57 -6.83 5.99
CA LEU A 48 -11.57 -7.03 4.53
C LEU A 48 -12.45 -8.21 4.10
N LYS A 49 -13.15 -8.87 5.03
CA LYS A 49 -13.93 -10.09 4.76
C LYS A 49 -14.95 -9.91 3.64
N THR A 50 -15.59 -8.74 3.55
CA THR A 50 -16.60 -8.44 2.52
C THR A 50 -16.03 -8.31 1.11
N VAL A 51 -14.70 -8.16 0.98
CA VAL A 51 -14.01 -7.94 -0.31
C VAL A 51 -12.90 -8.95 -0.58
N GLU A 52 -12.66 -9.91 0.33
CA GLU A 52 -11.53 -10.85 0.24
C GLU A 52 -11.51 -11.68 -1.05
N ASN A 53 -12.70 -12.01 -1.57
CA ASN A 53 -12.88 -12.80 -2.80
C ASN A 53 -13.26 -11.94 -4.00
N HIS A 54 -13.17 -10.61 -3.89
CA HIS A 54 -13.53 -9.72 -4.98
C HIS A 54 -12.53 -9.88 -6.14
N PRO A 55 -12.96 -10.06 -7.40
CA PRO A 55 -12.04 -10.38 -8.52
C PRO A 55 -11.03 -9.26 -8.84
N ARG A 56 -11.33 -8.03 -8.42
CA ARG A 56 -10.44 -6.86 -8.52
C ARG A 56 -9.56 -6.62 -7.28
N TYR A 57 -9.58 -7.52 -6.30
CA TYR A 57 -8.83 -7.41 -5.07
C TYR A 57 -7.72 -8.47 -5.01
N ALA A 58 -6.52 -8.07 -4.63
CA ALA A 58 -5.43 -8.97 -4.30
C ALA A 58 -4.81 -8.55 -2.97
N PHE A 59 -4.56 -9.52 -2.09
CA PHE A 59 -3.85 -9.32 -0.84
C PHE A 59 -2.45 -9.93 -0.94
N VAL A 60 -1.44 -9.19 -0.49
CA VAL A 60 -0.06 -9.65 -0.40
C VAL A 60 0.43 -9.37 1.02
N GLN A 61 0.73 -10.42 1.77
CA GLN A 61 1.34 -10.26 3.07
C GLN A 61 2.84 -9.99 2.90
N ALA A 62 3.28 -8.76 3.14
CA ALA A 62 4.69 -8.36 3.04
C ALA A 62 4.99 -7.14 3.92
N ASP A 63 6.27 -6.98 4.28
CA ASP A 63 6.78 -5.81 4.96
C ASP A 63 7.26 -4.78 3.92
N ILE A 64 6.94 -3.50 4.12
CA ILE A 64 7.44 -2.40 3.29
C ILE A 64 8.97 -2.20 3.44
N CYS A 65 9.59 -2.76 4.47
CA CYS A 65 11.05 -2.81 4.61
C CYS A 65 11.70 -3.89 3.71
N ASP A 66 10.94 -4.86 3.20
CA ASP A 66 11.46 -5.90 2.31
C ASP A 66 11.48 -5.43 0.86
N THR A 67 12.59 -4.82 0.46
CA THR A 67 12.78 -4.28 -0.89
C THR A 67 12.74 -5.36 -1.98
N LYS A 68 13.09 -6.61 -1.67
CA LYS A 68 13.00 -7.73 -2.63
C LYS A 68 11.54 -8.10 -2.87
N ALA A 69 10.75 -8.21 -1.80
CA ALA A 69 9.32 -8.43 -1.90
C ALA A 69 8.63 -7.28 -2.65
N LEU A 70 8.95 -6.03 -2.32
CA LEU A 70 8.44 -4.87 -3.04
C LEU A 70 8.79 -4.94 -4.53
N SER A 71 10.06 -5.17 -4.88
CA SER A 71 10.49 -5.29 -6.28
C SER A 71 9.67 -6.34 -7.05
N TYR A 72 9.45 -7.52 -6.45
CA TYR A 72 8.60 -8.56 -7.02
C TYR A 72 7.14 -8.11 -7.20
N ILE A 73 6.55 -7.48 -6.18
CA ILE A 73 5.17 -6.99 -6.22
C ILE A 73 5.00 -5.91 -7.31
N PHE A 74 5.91 -4.94 -7.39
CA PHE A 74 5.89 -3.93 -8.44
C PHE A 74 6.01 -4.56 -9.83
N ALA A 75 6.90 -5.55 -10.00
CA ALA A 75 7.06 -6.26 -11.26
C ALA A 75 5.81 -7.06 -11.66
N GLN A 76 5.19 -7.76 -10.70
CA GLN A 76 4.02 -8.61 -10.92
C GLN A 76 2.76 -7.79 -11.22
N TYR A 77 2.49 -6.76 -10.42
CA TYR A 77 1.21 -6.06 -10.45
C TYR A 77 1.21 -4.79 -11.28
N GLN A 78 2.39 -4.23 -11.59
CA GLN A 78 2.56 -3.04 -12.44
C GLN A 78 1.59 -1.91 -12.04
N PRO A 79 1.63 -1.42 -10.78
CA PRO A 79 0.67 -0.43 -10.32
C PRO A 79 0.78 0.89 -11.09
N ASP A 80 -0.36 1.55 -11.27
CA ASP A 80 -0.52 2.88 -11.86
C ASP A 80 -0.52 3.99 -10.80
N ALA A 81 -0.70 3.64 -9.53
CA ALA A 81 -0.62 4.55 -8.39
C ALA A 81 -0.26 3.80 -7.11
N VAL A 82 0.39 4.51 -6.17
CA VAL A 82 0.71 4.00 -4.84
C VAL A 82 0.04 4.90 -3.79
N ILE A 83 -0.70 4.29 -2.87
CA ILE A 83 -1.26 4.93 -1.68
C ILE A 83 -0.61 4.30 -0.45
N HIS A 84 0.14 5.10 0.30
CA HIS A 84 0.91 4.62 1.45
C HIS A 84 0.21 4.95 2.79
N LEU A 85 -0.25 3.91 3.49
CA LEU A 85 -0.91 4.02 4.82
C LEU A 85 -0.29 3.06 5.87
N ALA A 86 0.67 2.21 5.48
CA ALA A 86 1.37 1.33 6.42
C ALA A 86 2.26 2.14 7.36
N ALA A 87 1.94 2.12 8.65
CA ALA A 87 2.70 2.79 9.70
C ALA A 87 2.36 2.20 11.07
N GLU A 88 3.29 2.34 12.01
CA GLU A 88 3.03 2.27 13.44
C GLU A 88 2.43 3.62 13.90
N SER A 89 1.23 3.61 14.47
CA SER A 89 0.45 4.84 14.73
C SER A 89 0.05 5.08 16.18
N HIS A 90 0.20 4.09 17.07
CA HIS A 90 -0.29 4.21 18.45
C HIS A 90 0.71 4.94 19.36
N VAL A 91 0.39 6.16 19.77
CA VAL A 91 1.29 7.03 20.55
C VAL A 91 1.83 6.35 21.81
N ASP A 92 0.99 5.65 22.59
CA ASP A 92 1.47 5.00 23.83
C ASP A 92 2.50 3.89 23.57
N ARG A 93 2.46 3.25 22.38
CA ARG A 93 3.46 2.24 22.00
C ARG A 93 4.78 2.89 21.63
N SER A 94 4.78 4.08 21.06
CA SER A 94 6.01 4.76 20.67
C SER A 94 6.86 5.18 21.88
N ILE A 95 6.24 5.38 23.04
CA ILE A 95 6.92 5.66 24.31
C ILE A 95 7.76 4.46 24.76
N ASN A 96 7.22 3.24 24.60
CA ASN A 96 7.86 2.02 25.09
C ASN A 96 8.71 1.30 24.02
N ALA A 97 8.42 1.50 22.74
CA ALA A 97 9.02 0.80 21.61
C ALA A 97 9.25 1.72 20.40
N SER A 98 9.98 2.82 20.60
CA SER A 98 10.25 3.81 19.55
C SER A 98 11.01 3.27 18.33
N SER A 99 11.77 2.19 18.48
CA SER A 99 12.51 1.54 17.39
C SER A 99 11.60 1.01 16.28
N GLU A 100 10.43 0.45 16.63
CA GLU A 100 9.46 -0.07 15.64
C GLU A 100 8.84 1.05 14.81
N PHE A 101 8.67 2.24 15.39
CA PHE A 101 8.18 3.43 14.70
C PHE A 101 9.21 3.97 13.72
N ILE A 102 10.50 4.04 14.11
CA ILE A 102 11.57 4.42 13.18
C ILE A 102 11.68 3.41 12.05
N GLN A 103 11.67 2.13 12.38
CA GLN A 103 11.79 1.06 11.39
C GLN A 103 10.64 1.11 10.37
N THR A 104 9.40 1.18 10.82
CA THR A 104 8.26 1.13 9.89
C THR A 104 8.03 2.48 9.21
N ASN A 105 7.96 3.57 9.97
CA ASN A 105 7.48 4.86 9.45
C ASN A 105 8.58 5.61 8.69
N ILE A 106 9.85 5.43 9.05
CA ILE A 106 10.97 6.12 8.41
C ILE A 106 11.66 5.17 7.42
N VAL A 107 12.21 4.06 7.91
CA VAL A 107 12.98 3.13 7.06
C VAL A 107 12.05 2.44 6.06
N GLY A 108 10.87 2.00 6.48
CA GLY A 108 9.87 1.40 5.58
C GLY A 108 9.39 2.36 4.49
N THR A 109 9.11 3.62 4.84
CA THR A 109 8.78 4.67 3.84
C THR A 109 9.93 4.86 2.85
N TYR A 110 11.17 4.93 3.33
CA TYR A 110 12.35 5.02 2.48
C TYR A 110 12.44 3.84 1.51
N CYS A 111 12.33 2.60 2.02
CA CYS A 111 12.36 1.39 1.20
C CYS A 111 11.26 1.38 0.13
N LEU A 112 10.04 1.84 0.47
CA LEU A 112 8.94 1.96 -0.47
C LEU A 112 9.20 3.01 -1.55
N LEU A 113 9.73 4.18 -1.18
CA LEU A 113 10.06 5.25 -2.12
C LEU A 113 11.16 4.80 -3.10
N GLU A 114 12.23 4.18 -2.61
CA GLU A 114 13.30 3.65 -3.48
C GLU A 114 12.76 2.58 -4.43
N SER A 115 11.96 1.64 -3.93
CA SER A 115 11.35 0.60 -4.77
C SER A 115 10.42 1.18 -5.83
N THR A 116 9.68 2.24 -5.49
CA THR A 116 8.79 2.95 -6.41
C THR A 116 9.59 3.73 -7.45
N LEU A 117 10.68 4.38 -7.06
CA LEU A 117 11.58 5.12 -7.95
C LEU A 117 12.27 4.18 -8.94
N ASP A 118 12.79 3.06 -8.46
CA ASP A 118 13.37 2.00 -9.28
C ASP A 118 12.37 1.45 -10.30
N TYR A 119 11.14 1.19 -9.85
CA TYR A 119 10.06 0.77 -10.75
C TYR A 119 9.76 1.86 -11.78
N TRP A 120 9.63 3.11 -11.36
CA TRP A 120 9.34 4.23 -12.24
C TRP A 120 10.44 4.41 -13.30
N HIS A 121 11.72 4.27 -12.95
CA HIS A 121 12.83 4.34 -13.91
C HIS A 121 12.73 3.27 -15.02
N ARG A 122 12.19 2.09 -14.69
CA ARG A 122 11.99 0.96 -15.62
C ARG A 122 10.74 1.11 -16.49
N LEU A 123 9.85 2.06 -16.20
CA LEU A 123 8.66 2.30 -17.04
C LEU A 123 9.03 2.97 -18.37
N ASP A 124 8.25 2.64 -19.41
CA ASP A 124 8.28 3.37 -20.67
C ASP A 124 7.87 4.84 -20.47
N ASN A 125 8.39 5.73 -21.31
CA ASN A 125 8.20 7.18 -21.17
C ASN A 125 6.71 7.61 -21.16
N GLN A 126 5.82 6.87 -21.83
CA GLN A 126 4.38 7.15 -21.82
C GLN A 126 3.72 6.86 -20.46
N LYS A 127 4.20 5.84 -19.72
CA LYS A 127 3.68 5.47 -18.38
C LYS A 127 4.26 6.32 -17.26
N LYS A 128 5.51 6.81 -17.42
CA LYS A 128 6.19 7.66 -16.42
C LYS A 128 5.42 8.93 -16.05
N ILE A 129 4.68 9.53 -16.99
CA ILE A 129 3.94 10.79 -16.79
C ILE A 129 2.73 10.62 -15.84
N GLN A 130 2.29 9.38 -15.59
CA GLN A 130 1.00 9.09 -14.94
C GLN A 130 1.07 8.41 -13.57
N LEU A 131 2.24 8.24 -12.96
CA LEU A 131 2.39 7.54 -11.67
C LEU A 131 2.45 8.52 -10.47
N PRO A 132 1.33 8.98 -9.88
CA PRO A 132 1.37 9.76 -8.66
C PRO A 132 1.67 8.86 -7.45
N ILE A 133 2.51 9.36 -6.54
CA ILE A 133 2.66 8.81 -5.19
C ILE A 133 1.86 9.71 -4.25
N LEU A 134 0.80 9.17 -3.64
CA LEU A 134 0.02 9.86 -2.62
C LEU A 134 0.37 9.27 -1.27
N THR A 135 1.15 10.02 -0.49
CA THR A 135 1.50 9.67 0.89
C THR A 135 0.56 10.42 1.82
N TYR A 136 -0.22 9.70 2.64
CA TYR A 136 -1.15 10.31 3.59
C TYR A 136 -0.73 9.96 5.01
N PHE A 137 -0.12 10.93 5.71
CA PHE A 137 0.18 10.83 7.13
C PHE A 137 -0.91 11.57 7.91
N HIS A 138 -1.91 10.86 8.45
CA HIS A 138 -2.77 11.43 9.49
C HIS A 138 -2.37 10.92 10.87
N ARG A 139 -2.22 11.88 11.79
CA ARG A 139 -2.20 11.69 13.23
C ARG A 139 -3.54 11.16 13.73
#